data_AF-D4JAG2-F1
#
_entry.id   AF-D4JAG2-F1
#
_cell.length_a   1.000
_cell.length_b   1.000
_cell.length_c   1.000
_cell.angle_alpha   90.00
_cell.angle_beta   90.00
_cell.angle_gamma   90.00
#
_symmetry.space_group_name_H-M   'P 1'
#
loop_
_entity.id
_entity.type
_entity.pdbx_description
1 polymer ?
#
loop_
_entity_poly.entity_id
_entity_poly.type
_entity_poly.pdbx_seq_one_letter_code
_entity_poly.pdbx_strand_id
1 'polypeptide(L)'
;MLTIVYGDAENSIYNTSVYFKNSYESEWFDSELAKEIVRDVDHSDVLSGECIQSPVLGQIPPERLSGGVKTLLLMLNEPDKIFNASTCGDNCAKWILEIGKRQDITINLRHMMDFGMNTRFDIVIKNGGEVVHSMKELIPVASQYLNAMRQEQD
;
A
#
# COMPACT_ATOMS: atom_id res chain seq x y z
N MET A 1 4.39 -2.78 12.64
CA MET A 1 5.53 -3.31 11.89
C MET A 1 5.10 -3.61 10.45
N LEU A 2 5.89 -3.23 9.44
CA LEU A 2 5.62 -3.60 8.05
C LEU A 2 6.19 -4.98 7.74
N THR A 3 5.35 -5.88 7.23
CA THR A 3 5.74 -7.17 6.68
C THR A 3 5.46 -7.20 5.18
N ILE A 4 6.43 -7.64 4.37
CA ILE A 4 6.29 -7.80 2.93
C ILE A 4 6.39 -9.29 2.58
N VAL A 5 5.42 -9.77 1.80
CA VAL A 5 5.52 -11.04 1.08
C VAL A 5 5.69 -10.77 -0.41
N TYR A 6 6.83 -11.18 -0.95
CA TYR A 6 7.08 -11.14 -2.38
C TYR A 6 6.43 -12.33 -3.07
N GLY A 7 5.72 -12.04 -4.15
CA GLY A 7 5.18 -13.03 -5.05
C GLY A 7 3.77 -13.51 -4.79
N ASP A 8 3.53 -14.82 -4.89
CA ASP A 8 2.19 -15.34 -4.61
C ASP A 8 2.00 -15.39 -3.09
N ALA A 9 0.96 -14.73 -2.61
CA ALA A 9 0.59 -14.70 -1.21
C ALA A 9 -0.81 -15.25 -1.05
N GLU A 10 -0.92 -16.35 -0.29
CA GLU A 10 -2.22 -16.94 0.05
C GLU A 10 -3.09 -15.89 0.75
N ASN A 11 -4.38 -15.86 0.38
CA ASN A 11 -5.36 -14.90 0.89
C ASN A 11 -5.08 -13.42 0.59
N SER A 12 -4.18 -13.12 -0.36
CA SER A 12 -3.98 -11.74 -0.79
C SER A 12 -5.11 -11.24 -1.70
N ILE A 13 -5.59 -10.03 -1.40
CA ILE A 13 -6.61 -9.35 -2.16
C ILE A 13 -5.92 -8.58 -3.30
N TYR A 14 -6.02 -9.15 -4.50
CA TYR A 14 -5.36 -8.61 -5.69
C TYR A 14 -6.05 -7.38 -6.27
N ASN A 15 -7.40 -7.40 -6.37
CA ASN A 15 -8.16 -6.30 -6.93
C ASN A 15 -8.64 -5.36 -5.82
N THR A 16 -7.71 -4.56 -5.31
CA THR A 16 -7.96 -3.60 -4.23
C THR A 16 -9.00 -2.55 -4.59
N SER A 17 -9.11 -2.17 -5.87
CA SER A 17 -10.12 -1.21 -6.33
C SER A 17 -11.54 -1.76 -6.24
N VAL A 18 -11.76 -3.00 -6.65
CA VAL A 18 -13.08 -3.65 -6.51
C VAL A 18 -13.38 -3.92 -5.04
N TYR A 19 -12.38 -4.38 -4.28
CA TYR A 19 -12.58 -4.64 -2.86
C TYR A 19 -12.97 -3.35 -2.11
N PHE A 20 -12.19 -2.26 -2.26
CA PHE A 20 -12.49 -0.95 -1.66
C PHE A 20 -13.90 -0.48 -1.99
N LYS A 21 -14.31 -0.55 -3.27
CA LYS A 21 -15.66 -0.16 -3.71
C LYS A 21 -16.78 -0.85 -2.92
N ASN A 22 -16.55 -2.07 -2.44
CA ASN A 22 -17.57 -2.86 -1.74
C ASN A 22 -17.39 -2.87 -0.22
N SER A 23 -16.33 -2.26 0.32
CA SER A 23 -15.96 -2.42 1.72
C SER A 23 -15.64 -1.11 2.46
N TYR A 24 -15.40 0.00 1.76
CA TYR A 24 -15.06 1.24 2.45
C TYR A 24 -16.23 1.72 3.30
N GLU A 25 -15.90 2.35 4.43
CA GLU A 25 -16.84 3.02 5.30
C GLU A 25 -16.53 4.52 5.31
N SER A 26 -17.56 5.37 5.40
CA SER A 26 -17.42 6.83 5.38
C SER A 26 -16.47 7.34 6.47
N GLU A 27 -16.48 6.68 7.62
CA GLU A 27 -15.73 6.99 8.83
C GLU A 27 -14.22 6.84 8.62
N TRP A 28 -13.78 6.07 7.62
CA TRP A 28 -12.35 5.94 7.27
C TRP A 28 -11.73 7.29 6.90
N PHE A 29 -12.54 8.22 6.42
CA PHE A 29 -12.14 9.57 6.04
C PHE A 29 -12.15 10.58 7.20
N ASP A 30 -12.59 10.20 8.40
CA ASP A 30 -12.51 11.05 9.58
C ASP A 30 -11.07 11.17 10.11
N SER A 31 -10.25 10.15 9.85
CA SER A 31 -8.84 10.09 10.23
C SER A 31 -8.02 11.17 9.51
N GLU A 32 -7.26 11.95 10.29
CA GLU A 32 -6.32 12.93 9.72
C GLU A 32 -5.28 12.26 8.82
N LEU A 33 -4.82 11.05 9.16
CA LEU A 33 -3.89 10.30 8.32
C LEU A 33 -4.52 9.93 6.96
N ALA A 34 -5.80 9.56 6.94
CA ALA A 34 -6.50 9.27 5.68
C ALA A 34 -6.61 10.54 4.81
N LYS A 35 -6.94 11.68 5.41
CA LYS A 35 -7.01 12.98 4.70
C LYS A 35 -5.64 13.40 4.15
N GLU A 36 -4.57 13.19 4.92
CA GLU A 36 -3.20 13.47 4.47
C GLU A 36 -2.79 12.56 3.30
N ILE A 37 -3.11 11.27 3.35
CA ILE A 37 -2.87 10.32 2.25
C ILE A 37 -3.58 10.78 0.97
N VAL A 38 -4.87 11.11 1.05
CA VAL A 38 -5.67 11.57 -0.10
C VAL A 38 -5.08 12.85 -0.69
N ARG A 39 -4.70 13.82 0.16
CA ARG A 39 -4.10 15.08 -0.27
C ARG A 39 -2.73 14.90 -0.92
N ASP A 40 -1.90 14.04 -0.37
CA ASP A 40 -0.52 13.90 -0.84
C ASP A 40 -0.42 13.04 -2.11
N VAL A 41 -1.20 11.95 -2.19
CA VAL A 41 -1.12 11.00 -3.31
C VAL A 41 -1.98 11.44 -4.50
N ASP A 42 -3.20 11.93 -4.24
CA ASP A 42 -4.18 12.29 -5.28
C ASP A 42 -4.36 13.81 -5.45
N HIS A 43 -3.66 14.62 -4.65
CA HIS A 43 -3.80 16.09 -4.65
C HIS A 43 -5.25 16.55 -4.46
N SER A 44 -6.04 15.76 -3.74
CA SER A 44 -7.47 15.98 -3.54
C SER A 44 -7.78 16.21 -2.06
N ASP A 45 -8.85 16.93 -1.75
CA ASP A 45 -9.26 17.19 -0.37
C ASP A 45 -10.49 16.37 0.01
N VAL A 46 -10.49 15.79 1.20
CA VAL A 46 -11.67 15.10 1.75
C VAL A 46 -12.64 16.18 2.27
N LEU A 47 -13.86 16.24 1.72
CA LEU A 47 -14.92 17.12 2.21
C LEU A 47 -15.84 16.40 3.19
N SER A 48 -16.18 15.14 2.90
CA SER A 48 -16.87 14.20 3.77
C SER A 48 -16.47 12.76 3.42
N GLY A 49 -16.95 11.76 4.16
CA GLY A 49 -16.73 10.35 3.87
C GLY A 49 -17.25 9.88 2.51
N GLU A 50 -18.14 10.65 1.89
CA GLU A 50 -18.78 10.36 0.61
C GLU A 50 -18.39 11.37 -0.49
N CYS A 51 -17.59 12.39 -0.16
CA CYS A 51 -17.28 13.49 -1.07
C CYS A 51 -15.82 13.93 -0.99
N ILE A 52 -15.12 13.79 -2.11
CA ILE A 52 -13.74 14.20 -2.31
C ILE A 52 -13.71 15.35 -3.32
N GLN A 53 -13.02 16.44 -2.98
CA GLN A 53 -12.73 17.53 -3.91
C GLN A 53 -11.47 17.21 -4.70
N SER A 54 -11.64 16.80 -5.96
CA SER A 54 -10.54 16.66 -6.92
C SER A 54 -10.28 18.01 -7.62
N PRO A 55 -9.01 18.39 -7.83
CA PRO A 55 -8.67 19.60 -8.59
C PRO A 55 -8.98 19.45 -10.09
N VAL A 56 -9.05 18.22 -10.61
CA VAL A 56 -9.28 17.94 -12.04
C VAL A 56 -10.74 17.62 -12.32
N LEU A 57 -11.37 16.81 -11.46
CA LEU A 57 -12.70 16.24 -11.72
C LEU A 57 -13.84 16.95 -10.95
N GLY A 58 -13.53 17.93 -10.10
CA GLY A 58 -14.49 18.53 -9.18
C GLY A 58 -14.82 17.59 -8.02
N GLN A 59 -16.05 17.65 -7.52
CA GLN A 59 -16.51 16.74 -6.46
C GLN A 59 -16.73 15.33 -7.03
N ILE A 60 -16.07 14.35 -6.44
CA ILE A 60 -16.14 12.94 -6.82
C ILE A 60 -16.41 12.08 -5.57
N PRO A 61 -17.04 10.91 -5.72
CA PRO A 61 -17.17 9.98 -4.61
C PRO A 61 -15.85 9.21 -4.38
N PRO A 62 -15.62 8.61 -3.20
CA PRO A 62 -14.38 7.90 -2.84
C PRO A 62 -13.95 6.80 -3.83
N GLU A 63 -14.90 6.14 -4.49
CA GLU A 63 -14.62 5.09 -5.47
C GLU A 63 -13.94 5.61 -6.73
N ARG A 64 -13.82 6.93 -6.91
CA ARG A 64 -13.06 7.57 -8.00
C ARG A 64 -11.65 8.01 -7.60
N LEU A 65 -11.24 7.82 -6.34
CA LEU A 65 -9.84 7.96 -5.92
C LEU A 65 -8.92 7.00 -6.71
N SER A 66 -7.62 7.29 -6.74
CA SER A 66 -6.64 6.42 -7.38
C SER A 66 -6.56 5.05 -6.72
N GLY A 67 -6.04 4.07 -7.46
CA GLY A 67 -5.79 2.74 -6.92
C GLY A 67 -4.82 2.77 -5.73
N GLY A 68 -3.83 3.66 -5.76
CA GLY A 68 -2.85 3.84 -4.67
C GLY A 68 -3.52 4.29 -3.36
N VAL A 69 -4.30 5.37 -3.40
CA VAL A 69 -5.05 5.86 -2.23
C VAL A 69 -5.98 4.80 -1.68
N LYS A 70 -6.78 4.15 -2.54
CA LYS A 70 -7.69 3.07 -2.10
C LYS A 70 -6.95 1.94 -1.39
N THR A 71 -5.81 1.53 -1.92
CA THR A 71 -4.99 0.46 -1.35
C THR A 71 -4.38 0.87 0.00
N LEU A 72 -3.92 2.12 0.13
CA LEU A 72 -3.44 2.66 1.41
C LEU A 72 -4.55 2.75 2.46
N LEU A 73 -5.75 3.18 2.09
CA LEU A 73 -6.90 3.25 3.00
C LEU A 73 -7.33 1.85 3.46
N LEU A 74 -7.27 0.85 2.58
CA LEU A 74 -7.49 -0.54 2.95
C LEU A 74 -6.45 -1.04 3.96
N MET A 75 -5.15 -0.79 3.73
CA MET A 75 -4.10 -1.14 4.69
C MET A 75 -4.28 -0.44 6.05
N LEU A 76 -4.77 0.80 6.03
CA LEU A 76 -4.97 1.59 7.24
C LEU A 76 -6.15 1.07 8.07
N ASN A 77 -7.27 0.69 7.44
CA ASN A 77 -8.51 0.37 8.14
C ASN A 77 -8.78 -1.13 8.30
N GLU A 78 -8.13 -1.98 7.50
CA GLU A 78 -8.21 -3.44 7.61
C GLU A 78 -6.81 -4.10 7.72
N PRO A 79 -6.08 -3.85 8.82
CA PRO A 79 -4.68 -4.27 8.96
C PRO A 79 -4.48 -5.80 8.95
N ASP A 80 -5.51 -6.57 9.29
CA ASP A 80 -5.47 -8.03 9.32
C ASP A 80 -5.50 -8.68 7.93
N LYS A 81 -5.78 -7.91 6.88
CA LYS A 81 -5.86 -8.39 5.49
C LYS A 81 -4.54 -8.17 4.76
N ILE A 82 -4.26 -9.05 3.80
CA ILE A 82 -3.10 -8.90 2.90
C ILE A 82 -3.57 -8.26 1.60
N PHE A 83 -3.14 -7.04 1.32
CA PHE A 83 -3.46 -6.35 0.07
C PHE A 83 -2.28 -6.40 -0.90
N ASN A 84 -2.58 -6.57 -2.20
CA ASN A 84 -1.60 -6.39 -3.25
C ASN A 84 -1.26 -4.91 -3.38
N ALA A 85 -0.07 -4.54 -2.91
CA ALA A 85 0.46 -3.19 -3.00
C ALA A 85 1.10 -2.89 -4.36
N SER A 86 1.05 -3.83 -5.31
CA SER A 86 1.62 -3.60 -6.65
C SER A 86 0.85 -2.57 -7.49
N THR A 87 -0.34 -2.16 -7.04
CA THR A 87 -1.10 -1.05 -7.63
C THR A 87 -0.69 0.32 -7.08
N CYS A 88 0.15 0.35 -6.05
CA CYS A 88 0.72 1.57 -5.50
C CYS A 88 1.92 2.02 -6.33
N GLY A 89 1.98 3.32 -6.63
CA GLY A 89 3.19 3.94 -7.19
C GLY A 89 4.17 4.36 -6.08
N ASP A 90 5.32 4.91 -6.48
CA ASP A 90 6.39 5.30 -5.55
C ASP A 90 5.95 6.32 -4.48
N ASN A 91 5.00 7.21 -4.83
CA ASN A 91 4.45 8.19 -3.88
C ASN A 91 3.66 7.56 -2.72
N CYS A 92 3.27 6.28 -2.83
CA CYS A 92 2.60 5.54 -1.76
C CYS A 92 3.59 4.92 -0.76
N ALA A 93 4.86 4.71 -1.14
CA ALA A 93 5.82 3.93 -0.34
C ALA A 93 6.04 4.52 1.06
N LYS A 94 6.12 5.85 1.17
CA LYS A 94 6.24 6.54 2.47
C LYS A 94 5.03 6.31 3.38
N TRP A 95 3.84 6.21 2.79
CA TRP A 95 2.59 5.99 3.55
C TRP A 95 2.47 4.55 4.02
N ILE A 96 2.91 3.57 3.21
CA ILE A 96 3.00 2.17 3.65
C ILE A 96 3.93 2.06 4.86
N LEU A 97 5.10 2.71 4.83
CA LEU A 97 6.01 2.75 5.98
C LEU A 97 5.36 3.42 7.19
N GLU A 98 4.65 4.54 7.01
CA GLU A 98 3.99 5.26 8.09
C GLU A 98 2.85 4.44 8.73
N ILE A 99 2.05 3.74 7.93
CA ILE A 99 1.03 2.81 8.42
C ILE A 99 1.72 1.67 9.20
N GLY A 100 2.78 1.10 8.64
CA GLY A 100 3.57 0.04 9.29
C GLY A 100 4.28 0.46 10.58
N LYS A 101 4.52 1.76 10.81
CA LYS A 101 5.00 2.27 12.11
C LYS A 101 3.89 2.33 13.16
N ARG A 102 2.64 2.54 12.74
CA ARG A 102 1.49 2.72 13.62
C ARG A 102 0.83 1.41 14.00
N GLN A 103 0.83 0.44 13.10
CA GLN A 103 0.22 -0.87 13.28
C GLN A 103 0.96 -1.96 12.51
N ASP A 104 0.65 -3.21 12.83
CA ASP A 104 1.18 -4.35 12.10
C ASP A 104 0.36 -4.55 10.83
N ILE A 105 1.03 -4.52 9.69
CA ILE A 105 0.42 -4.79 8.38
C ILE A 105 1.27 -5.77 7.59
N THR A 106 0.61 -6.59 6.78
CA THR A 106 1.27 -7.43 5.79
C THR A 106 0.81 -7.04 4.40
N ILE A 107 1.75 -6.73 3.49
CA ILE A 107 1.44 -6.41 2.10
C ILE A 107 2.04 -7.45 1.16
N ASN A 108 1.42 -7.62 0.01
CA ASN A 108 1.96 -8.39 -1.09
C ASN A 108 2.58 -7.47 -2.16
N LEU A 109 3.79 -7.80 -2.61
CA LEU A 109 4.47 -7.11 -3.72
C LEU A 109 4.89 -8.10 -4.81
N ARG A 110 4.64 -7.72 -6.06
CA ARG A 110 5.08 -8.47 -7.26
C ARG A 110 6.11 -7.72 -8.10
N HIS A 111 6.58 -6.59 -7.60
CA HIS A 111 7.69 -5.84 -8.15
C HIS A 111 8.49 -5.19 -7.00
N MET A 112 9.67 -4.67 -7.32
CA MET A 112 10.48 -3.93 -6.37
C MET A 112 9.87 -2.55 -6.15
N MET A 113 9.36 -2.29 -4.96
CA MET A 113 8.94 -0.94 -4.54
C MET A 113 10.15 -0.15 -4.03
N ASP A 114 10.28 1.10 -4.45
CA ASP A 114 11.30 2.01 -3.91
C ASP A 114 10.79 2.69 -2.63
N PHE A 115 11.34 2.29 -1.48
CA PHE A 115 11.08 2.93 -0.18
C PHE A 115 12.00 4.13 0.11
N GLY A 116 12.80 4.53 -0.88
CA GLY A 116 13.77 5.61 -0.82
C GLY A 116 15.16 5.12 -0.42
N MET A 117 16.15 5.35 -1.28
CA MET A 117 17.54 4.88 -1.09
C MET A 117 18.20 5.34 0.22
N ASN A 118 17.82 6.51 0.73
CA ASN A 118 18.36 7.07 1.98
C ASN A 118 17.40 6.91 3.17
N THR A 119 16.28 6.20 3.00
CA THR A 119 15.30 5.95 4.06
C THR A 119 15.78 4.79 4.93
N ARG A 120 15.70 4.98 6.25
CA ARG A 120 15.80 3.88 7.23
C ARG A 120 14.40 3.39 7.55
N PHE A 121 14.25 2.08 7.57
CA PHE A 121 13.00 1.39 7.89
C PHE A 121 13.31 0.08 8.61
N ASP A 122 12.30 -0.58 9.15
CA ASP A 122 12.38 -1.95 9.62
C ASP A 122 11.27 -2.72 8.91
N ILE A 123 11.66 -3.64 8.03
CA ILE A 123 10.70 -4.43 7.22
C ILE A 123 11.02 -5.90 7.40
N VAL A 124 9.99 -6.68 7.72
CA VAL A 124 10.06 -8.15 7.76
C VAL A 124 9.76 -8.70 6.37
N ILE A 125 10.66 -9.52 5.82
CA ILE A 125 10.44 -10.26 4.58
C ILE A 125 9.86 -11.63 4.93
N LYS A 126 8.54 -11.79 4.75
CA LYS A 126 7.82 -13.00 5.17
C LYS A 126 8.31 -14.27 4.49
N ASN A 127 8.85 -14.15 3.27
CA ASN A 127 9.31 -15.29 2.49
C ASN A 127 10.41 -16.10 3.19
N GLY A 128 11.43 -15.44 3.75
CA GLY A 128 12.56 -16.08 4.43
C GLY A 128 12.70 -15.72 5.91
N GLY A 129 11.92 -14.76 6.41
CA GLY A 129 11.96 -14.28 7.79
C GLY A 129 13.03 -13.23 8.07
N GLU A 130 13.70 -12.71 7.05
CA GLU A 130 14.72 -11.67 7.20
C GLU A 130 14.10 -10.34 7.64
N VAL A 131 14.84 -9.57 8.43
CA VAL A 131 14.51 -8.17 8.73
C VAL A 131 15.54 -7.31 8.02
N VAL A 132 15.08 -6.34 7.23
CA VAL A 132 15.94 -5.45 6.45
C VAL A 132 15.73 -4.00 6.86
N HIS A 133 16.82 -3.23 6.84
CA HIS A 133 16.84 -1.89 7.43
C HIS A 133 17.07 -0.74 6.43
N SER A 134 17.21 -1.07 5.15
CA SER A 134 17.45 -0.10 4.06
C SER A 134 17.21 -0.72 2.68
N MET A 135 17.10 0.12 1.65
CA MET A 135 17.02 -0.36 0.26
C MET A 135 18.22 -1.22 -0.13
N LYS A 136 19.42 -0.91 0.38
CA LYS A 136 20.64 -1.70 0.11
C LYS A 136 20.51 -3.16 0.58
N GLU A 137 19.82 -3.37 1.69
CA GLU A 137 19.54 -4.71 2.25
C GLU A 137 18.32 -5.35 1.59
N LEU A 138 17.29 -4.57 1.29
CA LEU A 138 16.05 -5.06 0.67
C LEU A 138 16.27 -5.57 -0.75
N ILE A 139 17.01 -4.82 -1.57
CA ILE A 139 17.18 -5.10 -3.01
C ILE A 139 17.63 -6.56 -3.29
N PRO A 140 18.72 -7.07 -2.69
CA PRO A 140 19.16 -8.44 -2.96
C PRO A 140 18.14 -9.49 -2.52
N VAL A 141 17.52 -9.31 -1.34
CA VAL A 141 16.52 -10.25 -0.79
C VAL A 141 15.27 -10.28 -1.66
N ALA A 142 14.71 -9.12 -1.98
CA ALA A 142 13.52 -9.01 -2.82
C ALA A 142 13.77 -9.52 -4.25
N SER A 143 14.95 -9.24 -4.83
CA SER A 143 15.31 -9.71 -6.17
C SER A 143 15.35 -11.24 -6.27
N GLN A 144 15.77 -11.95 -5.22
CA GLN A 144 15.75 -13.41 -5.19
C GLN A 144 14.34 -13.94 -5.43
N TYR A 145 13.36 -13.45 -4.67
CA TYR A 145 11.97 -13.91 -4.76
C TYR A 145 11.30 -13.45 -6.06
N LEU A 146 11.50 -12.20 -6.47
CA LEU A 146 10.90 -11.67 -7.71
C LEU A 146 11.44 -12.39 -8.96
N ASN A 147 12.72 -12.75 -9.00
CA ASN A 147 13.30 -13.48 -10.13
C ASN A 147 12.84 -14.94 -10.18
N ALA A 148 12.70 -15.61 -9.02
CA ALA A 148 12.18 -16.98 -8.96
C ALA A 148 10.78 -17.07 -9.57
N MET A 149 9.90 -16.14 -9.24
CA MET A 149 8.54 -16.11 -9.82
C MET A 149 8.53 -15.93 -11.35
N ARG A 150 9.45 -15.14 -11.90
CA ARG A 150 9.50 -14.91 -13.35
C ARG A 150 9.83 -16.21 -14.09
N GLN A 151 10.69 -17.05 -13.50
CA GLN A 151 11.07 -18.34 -14.08
C GLN A 151 9.96 -19.39 -14.01
N GLU A 152 8.98 -19.23 -13.12
CA GLU A 152 7.81 -20.13 -13.02
C GLU A 152 6.70 -19.80 -14.05
N GLN A 153 6.78 -18.62 -14.69
CA GLN A 153 5.81 -18.16 -15.68
C GLN A 153 6.28 -18.38 -17.13
N ASP A 154 7.55 -18.78 -17.32
CA ASP A 154 8.18 -19.11 -18.60
C ASP A 154 8.18 -20.64 -18.83
#